data_AF-A0A950CSA3-F1
#
_entry.id   AF-A0A950CSA3-F1
#
_cell.length_a   1.000
_cell.length_b   1.000
_cell.length_c   1.000
_cell.angle_alpha   90.00
_cell.angle_beta   90.00
_cell.angle_gamma   90.00
#
_symmetry.space_group_name_H-M   'P 1'
#
loop_
_entity.id
_entity.type
_entity.pdbx_description
1 polymer ?
#
loop_
_entity_poly.entity_id
_entity_poly.type
_entity_poly.pdbx_seq_one_letter_code
_entity_poly.pdbx_strand_id
1 'polypeptide(L)'
;MKTTVEISDSLLREARRLAAREGVTLRSLVERGLHRVIAETKHSAPFKLRHASFKGKGLQPEFHHASWDKLRDLAYEDHGG
;
A
#
# COMPACT_ATOMS: atom_id res chain seq x y z
N MET A 1 -8.45 -14.56 22.41
CA MET A 1 -7.49 -15.65 22.71
C MET A 1 -6.56 -15.18 23.85
N LYS A 2 -6.12 -16.08 24.73
CA LYS A 2 -5.10 -15.79 25.76
C LYS A 2 -3.77 -16.36 25.28
N THR A 3 -2.74 -15.50 25.25
CA THR A 3 -1.38 -15.86 24.86
C THR A 3 -0.45 -15.40 25.96
N THR A 4 0.47 -16.26 26.38
CA THR A 4 1.54 -15.92 27.33
C THR A 4 2.82 -15.75 26.51
N VAL A 5 3.53 -14.65 26.74
CA VAL A 5 4.80 -14.33 26.07
C VAL A 5 5.84 -13.99 27.11
N GLU A 6 7.05 -14.51 26.94
CA GLU A 6 8.19 -14.13 27.78
C GLU A 6 8.80 -12.84 27.23
N ILE A 7 8.94 -11.84 28.09
CA ILE A 7 9.51 -10.53 27.77
C ILE A 7 10.40 -10.08 28.93
N SER A 8 11.41 -9.27 28.65
CA SER A 8 12.26 -8.73 29.71
C SER A 8 11.48 -7.78 30.62
N ASP A 9 11.82 -7.80 31.91
CA ASP A 9 11.17 -6.93 32.90
C ASP A 9 11.36 -5.44 32.57
N SER A 10 12.51 -5.07 32.00
CA SER A 10 12.79 -3.70 31.57
C SER A 10 11.79 -3.24 30.51
N LEU A 11 11.55 -4.07 29.49
CA LEU A 11 10.60 -3.77 28.41
C LEU A 11 9.16 -3.75 28.93
N LEU A 12 8.78 -4.68 29.80
CA LEU A 12 7.45 -4.70 30.40
C LEU A 12 7.15 -3.42 31.19
N ARG A 13 8.12 -2.92 31.97
CA ARG A 13 7.99 -1.66 32.70
C ARG A 13 7.82 -0.47 31.77
N GLU A 14 8.60 -0.41 30.69
CA GLU A 14 8.50 0.64 29.69
C GLU A 14 7.15 0.63 28.98
N ALA A 15 6.71 -0.53 28.50
CA ALA A 15 5.42 -0.70 27.84
C ALA A 15 4.24 -0.30 28.75
N ARG A 16 4.30 -0.61 30.05
CA ARG A 16 3.28 -0.18 31.02
C ARG A 16 3.25 1.34 31.20
N ARG A 17 4.41 1.99 31.29
CA ARG A 17 4.50 3.47 31.38
C ARG A 17 3.93 4.12 30.13
N LEU A 18 4.25 3.58 28.95
CA LEU A 18 3.71 4.07 27.68
C LEU A 18 2.19 3.92 27.61
N ALA A 19 1.67 2.73 27.97
CA ALA A 19 0.25 2.46 27.96
C ALA A 19 -0.52 3.39 28.93
N ALA A 20 0.01 3.62 30.13
CA ALA A 20 -0.56 4.55 31.10
C ALA A 20 -0.57 6.00 30.58
N ARG A 21 0.54 6.43 29.95
CA ARG A 21 0.65 7.78 29.36
C ARG A 21 -0.35 7.99 28.21
N GLU A 22 -0.60 6.96 27.41
CA GLU A 22 -1.54 7.01 26.28
C GLU A 22 -3.00 6.72 26.68
N GLY A 23 -3.26 6.36 27.95
CA GLY A 23 -4.61 6.00 28.41
C GLY A 23 -5.14 4.69 27.80
N VAL A 24 -4.26 3.76 27.43
CA VAL A 24 -4.62 2.47 26.83
C VAL A 24 -4.18 1.29 27.70
N THR A 25 -4.67 0.10 27.38
CA THR A 25 -4.22 -1.12 28.08
C THR A 25 -2.91 -1.64 27.50
N LEU A 26 -2.12 -2.33 28.32
CA LEU A 26 -0.92 -3.04 27.86
C LEU A 26 -1.26 -4.04 26.75
N ARG A 27 -2.41 -4.72 26.84
CA ARG A 27 -2.90 -5.64 25.82
C ARG A 27 -3.07 -4.93 24.47
N SER A 28 -3.74 -3.77 24.45
CA SER A 28 -3.94 -2.99 23.22
C SER A 28 -2.62 -2.51 22.63
N LEU A 29 -1.66 -2.10 23.48
CA LEU A 29 -0.31 -1.73 23.02
C LEU A 29 0.41 -2.92 22.35
N VAL A 30 0.33 -4.13 22.94
CA VAL A 30 0.92 -5.35 22.37
C VAL A 30 0.24 -5.73 21.05
N GLU A 31 -1.09 -5.69 20.99
CA GLU A 31 -1.84 -6.01 19.77
C GLU A 31 -1.52 -5.02 18.63
N ARG A 32 -1.41 -3.71 18.93
CA ARG A 32 -0.97 -2.69 17.96
C ARG A 32 0.42 -2.99 17.41
N GLY A 33 1.37 -3.34 18.28
CA GLY A 33 2.73 -3.74 17.88
C GLY A 33 2.74 -4.94 16.94
N LEU A 34 2.00 -6.00 17.29
CA LEU A 34 1.86 -7.20 16.47
C LEU A 34 1.24 -6.89 15.10
N HIS A 35 0.17 -6.08 15.06
CA HIS A 35 -0.44 -5.66 13.80
C HIS A 35 0.54 -4.93 12.89
N ARG A 36 1.34 -4.03 13.45
CA ARG A 36 2.35 -3.28 12.69
C ARG A 36 3.41 -4.20 12.10
N VAL A 37 3.97 -5.10 12.90
CA VAL A 37 5.00 -6.06 12.43
C VAL A 37 4.45 -6.97 11.34
N ILE A 38 3.20 -7.45 11.48
CA ILE A 38 2.54 -8.26 10.44
C ILE A 38 2.35 -7.45 9.16
N ALA A 39 1.95 -6.18 9.25
CA ALA A 39 1.76 -5.31 8.09
C ALA A 39 3.09 -5.03 7.37
N GLU A 40 4.16 -4.77 8.12
CA GLU A 40 5.52 -4.57 7.57
C GLU A 40 6.07 -5.85 6.91
N THR A 41 5.79 -7.01 7.52
CA THR A 41 6.25 -8.32 7.02
C THR A 41 5.46 -8.78 5.80
N LYS A 42 4.18 -8.41 5.70
CA LYS A 42 3.41 -8.52 4.45
C LYS A 42 3.97 -7.49 3.48
N HIS A 43 5.14 -7.79 2.91
CA HIS A 43 5.63 -7.14 1.71
C HIS A 43 4.46 -7.15 0.73
N SER A 44 3.86 -5.98 0.50
CA SER A 44 2.92 -5.83 -0.58
C SER A 44 3.69 -6.27 -1.81
N ALA A 45 3.22 -7.32 -2.49
CA ALA A 45 3.85 -7.75 -3.73
C ALA A 45 4.08 -6.51 -4.58
N PRO A 46 5.27 -6.34 -5.20
CA PRO A 46 5.53 -5.18 -6.04
C PRO A 46 4.34 -4.98 -6.96
N PHE A 47 3.89 -3.73 -7.09
CA PHE A 47 2.77 -3.42 -7.97
C PHE A 47 3.06 -4.02 -9.35
N LYS A 48 2.26 -5.02 -9.73
CA LYS A 48 2.33 -5.64 -11.04
C LYS A 48 1.25 -5.02 -11.90
N LEU A 49 1.64 -4.08 -12.77
CA LEU A 49 0.72 -3.53 -13.75
C LEU A 49 0.16 -4.68 -14.59
N ARG A 50 -1.17 -4.82 -14.62
CA ARG A 50 -1.82 -5.77 -15.51
C ARG A 50 -1.42 -5.42 -16.95
N HIS A 51 -1.10 -6.43 -17.74
CA HIS A 51 -0.81 -6.24 -19.15
C HIS A 51 -2.00 -5.53 -19.82
N ALA A 52 -1.81 -4.25 -20.12
CA ALA A 52 -2.82 -3.34 -20.67
C ALA A 52 -2.50 -2.95 -22.12
N SER A 53 -1.57 -3.67 -22.77
CA SER A 53 -1.34 -3.44 -24.19
C SER A 53 -2.54 -3.92 -25.00
N PHE A 54 -2.89 -3.12 -25.99
CA PHE A 54 -3.82 -3.52 -27.02
C PHE A 54 -3.08 -4.27 -28.11
N LYS A 55 -3.77 -5.13 -28.87
CA LYS A 55 -3.18 -5.86 -29.99
C LYS A 55 -2.50 -4.89 -30.96
N GLY A 56 -1.24 -5.13 -31.34
CA GLY A 56 -0.51 -4.26 -32.27
C GLY A 56 1.00 -4.26 -32.04
N LYS A 57 1.73 -3.45 -32.81
CA LYS A 57 3.19 -3.25 -32.71
C LYS A 57 3.54 -1.80 -32.34
N GLY A 58 2.78 -1.20 -31.42
CA GLY A 58 2.98 0.19 -30.98
C GLY A 58 2.13 1.20 -31.75
N LEU A 59 2.65 2.43 -31.88
CA LEU A 59 1.97 3.57 -32.50
C LEU A 59 1.68 3.27 -33.98
N GLN A 60 0.45 3.57 -34.43
CA GLN A 60 0.10 3.39 -35.84
C GLN A 60 0.84 4.43 -36.71
N PRO A 61 1.24 4.08 -37.94
CA PRO A 61 2.05 4.95 -38.79
C PRO A 61 1.51 6.37 -39.00
N GLU A 62 0.18 6.49 -39.05
CA GLU A 62 -0.58 7.72 -39.26
C GLU A 62 -0.38 8.74 -38.12
N PHE A 63 0.11 8.28 -36.97
CA PHE A 63 0.30 9.07 -35.77
C PHE A 63 1.77 9.41 -35.46
N HIS A 64 2.74 8.97 -36.26
CA HIS A 64 4.17 9.22 -36.00
C HIS A 64 4.55 10.70 -35.85
N HIS A 65 3.83 11.59 -36.53
CA HIS A 65 4.08 13.04 -36.52
C HIS A 65 2.88 13.83 -35.97
N ALA A 66 1.92 13.15 -35.33
CA ALA A 66 0.78 13.81 -34.73
C ALA A 66 1.23 14.61 -33.50
N SER A 67 0.68 15.81 -33.33
CA SER A 67 0.85 16.58 -32.10
C SER A 67 0.18 15.87 -30.94
N TRP A 68 0.65 16.14 -29.73
CA TRP A 68 0.05 15.61 -28.51
C TRP A 68 -1.44 15.96 -28.40
N ASP A 69 -1.82 17.20 -28.73
CA ASP A 69 -3.23 17.62 -28.69
C ASP A 69 -4.10 16.77 -29.61
N LYS A 70 -3.65 16.50 -30.84
CA LYS A 70 -4.38 15.65 -31.79
C LYS A 70 -4.53 14.22 -31.29
N LEU A 71 -3.49 13.66 -30.67
CA LEU A 71 -3.55 12.31 -30.09
C LEU A 71 -4.52 12.23 -28.92
N ARG A 72 -4.52 13.24 -28.04
CA ARG A 72 -5.44 13.34 -26.92
C ARG A 72 -6.88 13.41 -27.42
N ASP A 73 -7.17 14.32 -28.34
CA ASP A 73 -8.54 14.55 -28.82
C ASP A 73 -9.12 13.28 -29.48
N LEU A 74 -8.32 12.55 -30.27
CA LEU A 74 -8.71 11.27 -30.86
C LEU A 74 -8.90 10.14 -29.85
N ALA A 75 -8.13 10.11 -28.75
CA ALA A 75 -8.24 9.07 -27.73
C ALA A 75 -9.53 9.18 -26.90
N TYR A 76 -10.15 10.36 -26.86
CA TYR A 76 -11.40 10.65 -26.15
C TYR A 76 -12.59 10.85 -27.09
N GLU A 77 -12.39 10.72 -28.41
CA GLU A 77 -13.47 10.74 -29.39
C GLU A 77 -14.49 9.65 -29.00
N ASP A 78 -15.77 10.04 -28.87
CA ASP A 78 -16.90 9.22 -28.40
C ASP A 78 -16.88 8.72 -26.93
N HIS A 79 -15.91 9.12 -26.10
CA HIS A 79 -15.78 8.68 -24.68
C HIS A 79 -15.69 9.83 -23.66
N GLY A 80 -16.43 10.92 -23.92
CA GLY A 80 -16.72 11.98 -22.95
C GLY A 80 -16.25 13.35 -23.41
N GLY A 81 -17.19 14.12 -23.98
CA GLY A 81 -17.11 15.58 -24.07
C GLY A 81 -17.59 16.26 -22.81
#